data_AF-A0A973AUV5-F1
#
_entry.id   AF-A0A973AUV5-F1
#
_cell.length_a   1.000
_cell.length_b   1.000
_cell.length_c   1.000
_cell.angle_alpha   90.00
_cell.angle_beta   90.00
_cell.angle_gamma   90.00
#
_symmetry.space_group_name_H-M   'P 1'
#
loop_
_entity.id
_entity.type
_entity.pdbx_description
1 polymer ?
#
loop_
_entity_poly.entity_id
_entity_poly.type
_entity_poly.pdbx_seq_one_letter_code
_entity_poly.pdbx_strand_id
1 'polypeptide(L)'
;MSSLYFDKANPEERNHLSLLRAGAWAKDLTANEFIKRNQALYSHPFGKKRIETYVLKDSSGTIVSSMDALQLNFFITQGPDKKILEKPGFLIASVITPMDQRGRGYASHLLDEFLKIQPWDVGVLHSDVGSAFYERWGFRKTEANLFEVEEPVPQSPTPMRGKTKPLDLESFIQHIYKLREKKMVGLPEGKLMIAPEVEFWDWQVERFRFFSKLKGIRLPSPYFEAQLPGGCDYFSVVQNSMTGKAEVLWRDSTHPENLAAIAGVVKDWGMKHFSYWANGTQGKVIQEECPMGWRRGKIKFLADDFLDPQLCDWW
;
A
#
# COMPACT_ATOMS: atom_id res chain seq x y z
N MET A 1 19.13 30.06 -9.51
CA MET A 1 18.54 28.70 -9.65
C MET A 1 17.71 28.74 -10.92
N SER A 2 17.77 27.70 -11.76
CA SER A 2 16.85 27.58 -12.90
C SER A 2 15.40 27.60 -12.41
N SER A 3 14.50 28.20 -13.18
CA SER A 3 13.07 28.18 -12.87
C SER A 3 12.57 26.74 -12.87
N LEU A 4 11.76 26.40 -11.86
CA LEU A 4 11.13 25.09 -11.71
C LEU A 4 9.63 25.22 -11.93
N TYR A 5 9.04 24.20 -12.57
CA TYR A 5 7.63 24.17 -12.94
C TYR A 5 6.99 22.91 -12.37
N PHE A 6 5.96 23.08 -11.56
CA PHE A 6 5.17 22.00 -10.99
C PHE A 6 3.91 21.78 -11.83
N ASP A 7 3.64 20.53 -12.23
CA ASP A 7 2.48 20.21 -13.05
C ASP A 7 2.03 18.74 -12.86
N LYS A 8 0.86 18.40 -13.39
CA LYS A 8 0.43 17.01 -13.55
C LYS A 8 1.11 16.41 -14.79
N ALA A 9 1.62 15.18 -14.65
CA ALA A 9 2.19 14.47 -15.77
C ALA A 9 1.11 14.04 -16.77
N ASN A 10 1.38 14.32 -18.04
CA ASN A 10 0.58 13.79 -19.15
C ASN A 10 0.85 12.28 -19.37
N PRO A 11 0.08 11.57 -20.21
CA PRO A 11 0.26 10.13 -20.42
C PRO A 11 1.65 9.73 -20.96
N GLU A 12 2.27 10.54 -21.82
CA GLU A 12 3.60 10.27 -22.37
C GLU A 12 4.67 10.40 -21.28
N GLU A 13 4.55 11.42 -20.43
CA GLU A 13 5.42 11.64 -19.28
C GLU A 13 5.29 10.50 -18.27
N ARG A 14 4.08 9.99 -18.00
CA ARG A 14 3.88 8.81 -17.12
C ARG A 14 4.58 7.56 -17.68
N ASN A 15 4.57 7.36 -18.99
CA ASN A 15 5.30 6.26 -19.63
C ASN A 15 6.82 6.43 -19.48
N HIS A 16 7.34 7.64 -19.73
CA HIS A 16 8.76 7.95 -19.52
C HIS A 16 9.18 7.75 -18.05
N LEU A 17 8.37 8.23 -17.10
CA LEU A 17 8.58 8.04 -15.68
C LEU A 17 8.59 6.56 -15.28
N SER A 18 7.76 5.73 -15.92
CA SER A 18 7.77 4.29 -15.64
C SER A 18 9.11 3.64 -15.97
N LEU A 19 9.83 4.12 -16.99
CA LEU A 19 11.19 3.68 -17.30
C LEU A 19 12.18 4.08 -16.19
N LEU A 20 12.11 5.33 -15.72
CA LEU A 20 12.96 5.82 -14.62
C LEU A 20 12.70 5.02 -13.33
N ARG A 21 11.43 4.75 -13.02
CA ARG A 21 11.00 3.99 -11.86
C ARG A 21 11.40 2.51 -11.95
N ALA A 22 11.45 1.93 -13.14
CA ALA A 22 11.92 0.56 -13.33
C ALA A 22 13.35 0.37 -12.81
N GLY A 23 14.23 1.37 -13.00
CA GLY A 23 15.60 1.31 -12.47
C GLY A 23 15.69 1.26 -10.94
N ALA A 24 14.64 1.69 -10.22
CA ALA A 24 14.59 1.65 -8.76
C ALA A 24 13.78 0.46 -8.22
N TRP A 25 12.66 0.12 -8.86
CA TRP A 25 11.63 -0.75 -8.28
C TRP A 25 11.18 -1.90 -9.19
N ALA A 26 11.86 -2.19 -10.31
CA ALA A 26 11.42 -3.28 -11.20
C ALA A 26 11.50 -4.68 -10.57
N LYS A 27 12.35 -4.88 -9.57
CA LYS A 27 12.58 -6.18 -8.91
C LYS A 27 12.78 -7.28 -9.97
N ASP A 28 11.87 -8.24 -10.05
CA ASP A 28 11.92 -9.40 -10.96
C ASP A 28 11.39 -9.15 -12.38
N LEU A 29 11.03 -7.91 -12.72
CA LEU A 29 10.51 -7.52 -14.03
C LEU A 29 11.61 -6.90 -14.90
N THR A 30 11.57 -7.16 -16.20
CA THR A 30 12.28 -6.30 -17.15
C THR A 30 11.64 -4.89 -17.17
N ALA A 31 12.39 -3.88 -17.60
CA ALA A 31 11.88 -2.51 -17.68
C ALA A 31 10.59 -2.40 -18.52
N ASN A 32 10.50 -3.14 -19.62
CA ASN A 32 9.30 -3.16 -20.47
C ASN A 32 8.10 -3.83 -19.77
N GLU A 33 8.33 -4.92 -19.04
CA GLU A 33 7.28 -5.57 -18.25
C GLU A 33 6.80 -4.66 -17.12
N PHE A 34 7.70 -3.93 -16.46
CA PHE A 34 7.37 -2.95 -15.44
C PHE A 34 6.52 -1.79 -16.00
N ILE A 35 6.87 -1.25 -17.17
CA ILE A 35 6.07 -0.24 -17.86
C ILE A 35 4.67 -0.77 -18.16
N LYS A 36 4.55 -1.98 -18.72
CA LYS A 36 3.25 -2.59 -19.02
C LYS A 36 2.43 -2.86 -17.75
N ARG A 37 3.08 -3.25 -16.65
CA ARG A 37 2.43 -3.40 -15.34
C ARG A 37 1.84 -2.07 -14.88
N ASN A 38 2.61 -0.99 -14.92
CA ASN A 38 2.11 0.33 -14.51
C ASN A 38 0.99 0.81 -15.43
N GLN A 39 1.07 0.56 -16.73
CA GLN A 39 -0.02 0.85 -17.67
C GLN A 39 -1.30 0.10 -17.30
N ALA A 40 -1.22 -1.17 -16.90
CA ALA A 40 -2.38 -1.91 -16.40
C ALA A 40 -2.95 -1.26 -15.12
N LEU A 41 -2.10 -0.93 -14.15
CA LEU A 41 -2.52 -0.27 -12.91
C LEU A 41 -3.16 1.11 -13.14
N TYR A 42 -2.60 1.94 -14.04
CA TYR A 42 -3.17 3.24 -14.38
C TYR A 42 -4.43 3.12 -15.25
N SER A 43 -4.57 2.05 -16.02
CA SER A 43 -5.75 1.81 -16.87
C SER A 43 -6.92 1.19 -16.12
N HIS A 44 -6.68 0.62 -14.93
CA HIS A 44 -7.69 0.10 -14.03
C HIS A 44 -8.72 1.20 -13.64
N PRO A 45 -10.00 0.87 -13.38
CA PRO A 45 -11.00 1.85 -12.96
C PRO A 45 -10.56 2.77 -11.81
N PHE A 46 -9.99 2.20 -10.75
CA PHE A 46 -9.40 2.97 -9.64
C PHE A 46 -8.24 3.86 -10.14
N GLY A 47 -7.31 3.28 -10.90
CA GLY A 47 -6.14 3.96 -11.46
C GLY A 47 -6.49 5.23 -12.25
N LYS A 48 -7.44 5.11 -13.17
CA LYS A 48 -7.90 6.21 -14.03
C LYS A 48 -8.54 7.35 -13.25
N LYS A 49 -9.30 7.02 -12.21
CA LYS A 49 -10.11 8.00 -11.45
C LYS A 49 -9.35 8.65 -10.30
N ARG A 50 -8.46 7.90 -9.63
CA ARG A 50 -7.96 8.25 -8.30
C ARG A 50 -6.43 8.39 -8.27
N ILE A 51 -5.71 8.11 -9.35
CA ILE A 51 -4.24 8.22 -9.38
C ILE A 51 -3.78 9.35 -10.29
N GLU A 52 -3.13 10.33 -9.67
CA GLU A 52 -2.49 11.44 -10.36
C GLU A 52 -0.98 11.38 -10.18
N THR A 53 -0.25 11.56 -11.28
CA THR A 53 1.21 11.70 -11.25
C THR A 53 1.56 13.17 -11.34
N TYR A 54 2.39 13.64 -10.42
CA TYR A 54 2.88 15.01 -10.37
C TYR A 54 4.37 15.04 -10.72
N VAL A 55 4.79 16.10 -11.41
CA VAL A 55 6.15 16.28 -11.89
C VAL A 55 6.67 17.67 -11.55
N LEU A 56 7.97 17.74 -11.31
CA LEU A 56 8.73 18.96 -11.28
C LEU A 56 9.65 18.99 -12.50
N LYS A 57 9.56 20.06 -13.29
CA LYS A 57 10.34 20.26 -14.50
C LYS A 57 11.26 21.47 -14.36
N ASP A 58 12.42 21.44 -15.02
CA ASP A 58 13.27 22.61 -15.15
C ASP A 58 12.85 23.51 -16.32
N SER A 59 13.62 24.57 -16.58
CA SER A 59 13.38 25.52 -17.67
C SER A 59 13.49 24.94 -19.08
N SER A 60 14.12 23.77 -19.25
CA SER A 60 14.11 23.03 -20.52
C SER A 60 12.93 22.08 -20.65
N GLY A 61 12.08 21.97 -19.63
CA GLY A 61 10.98 21.00 -19.57
C GLY A 61 11.41 19.61 -19.16
N THR A 62 12.67 19.40 -18.76
CA THR A 62 13.17 18.11 -18.28
C THR A 62 12.57 17.80 -16.92
N ILE A 63 12.01 16.59 -16.75
CA ILE A 63 11.48 16.15 -15.46
C ILE A 63 12.65 15.87 -14.51
N VAL A 64 12.74 16.64 -13.44
CA VAL A 64 13.78 16.52 -12.41
C VAL A 64 13.30 15.82 -11.15
N SER A 65 11.99 15.68 -10.95
CA SER A 65 11.41 14.84 -9.90
C SER A 65 9.97 14.48 -10.23
N SER A 66 9.47 13.36 -9.73
CA SER A 66 8.05 13.01 -9.83
C SER A 66 7.55 12.22 -8.63
N MET A 67 6.23 12.09 -8.52
CA MET A 67 5.55 11.22 -7.57
C MET A 67 4.16 10.86 -8.07
N ASP A 68 3.56 9.82 -7.50
CA ASP A 68 2.14 9.53 -7.64
C ASP A 68 1.41 9.93 -6.34
N ALA A 69 0.19 10.44 -6.48
CA ALA A 69 -0.75 10.67 -5.40
C ALA A 69 -2.04 9.91 -5.69
N LEU A 70 -2.41 9.01 -4.79
CA LEU A 70 -3.63 8.21 -4.87
C LEU A 70 -4.67 8.82 -3.93
N GLN A 71 -5.85 9.15 -4.43
CA GLN A 71 -6.96 9.60 -3.59
C GLN A 71 -7.61 8.39 -2.90
N LEU A 72 -7.68 8.40 -1.58
CA LEU A 72 -8.29 7.36 -0.75
C LEU A 72 -9.24 7.96 0.29
N ASN A 73 -10.19 7.17 0.78
CA ASN A 73 -10.94 7.52 1.99
C ASN A 73 -10.24 6.99 3.24
N PHE A 74 -10.42 7.72 4.34
CA PHE A 74 -9.80 7.42 5.62
C PHE A 74 -10.81 7.50 6.75
N PHE A 75 -10.75 6.54 7.67
CA PHE A 75 -11.37 6.64 8.99
C PHE A 75 -10.50 7.45 9.92
N ILE A 76 -11.16 8.31 10.69
CA ILE A 76 -10.54 9.34 11.50
C ILE A 76 -11.26 9.42 12.83
N THR A 77 -10.56 9.36 13.95
CA THR A 77 -11.15 9.76 15.24
C THR A 77 -11.06 11.27 15.42
N GLN A 78 -12.19 11.94 15.64
CA GLN A 78 -12.28 13.39 15.81
C GLN A 78 -13.07 13.80 17.07
N GLY A 79 -12.56 14.82 17.76
CA GLY A 79 -13.22 15.50 18.87
C GLY A 79 -13.23 14.73 20.20
N PRO A 80 -13.72 15.37 21.27
CA PRO A 80 -13.76 14.78 22.62
C PRO A 80 -14.65 13.54 22.70
N ASP A 81 -15.68 13.48 21.85
CA ASP A 81 -16.60 12.35 21.75
C ASP A 81 -16.00 11.14 21.00
N LYS A 82 -14.77 11.27 20.47
CA LYS A 82 -14.06 10.22 19.71
C LYS A 82 -14.90 9.65 18.55
N LYS A 83 -15.61 10.54 17.84
CA LYS A 83 -16.44 10.15 16.69
C LYS A 83 -15.56 9.69 15.55
N ILE A 84 -16.01 8.66 14.83
CA ILE A 84 -15.37 8.20 13.61
C ILE A 84 -15.93 9.02 12.44
N LEU A 85 -15.04 9.62 11.66
CA LEU A 85 -15.37 10.29 10.41
C LEU A 85 -14.67 9.61 9.27
N GLU A 86 -15.37 9.47 8.15
CA GLU A 86 -14.78 9.10 6.88
C GLU A 86 -14.48 10.38 6.08
N LYS A 87 -13.22 10.59 5.66
CA LYS A 87 -12.81 11.75 4.85
C LYS A 87 -11.88 11.34 3.72
N PRO A 88 -11.91 12.06 2.58
CA PRO A 88 -10.91 11.89 1.54
C PRO A 88 -9.54 12.39 2.00
N GLY A 89 -8.50 11.74 1.50
CA GLY A 89 -7.10 12.09 1.69
C GLY A 89 -6.26 11.55 0.53
N PHE A 90 -4.94 11.49 0.73
CA PHE A 90 -4.03 10.97 -0.28
C PHE A 90 -3.04 9.94 0.26
N LEU A 91 -2.63 8.99 -0.57
CA LEU A 91 -1.43 8.20 -0.40
C LEU A 91 -0.36 8.72 -1.37
N ILE A 92 0.79 9.13 -0.86
CA ILE A 92 1.95 9.48 -1.70
C ILE A 92 2.73 8.19 -1.99
N ALA A 93 3.03 7.98 -3.26
CA ALA A 93 3.85 6.88 -3.73
C ALA A 93 4.86 7.36 -4.78
N SER A 94 5.84 6.50 -5.08
CA SER A 94 6.65 6.61 -6.30
C SER A 94 7.47 7.90 -6.38
N VAL A 95 7.84 8.49 -5.24
CA VAL A 95 8.65 9.72 -5.19
C VAL A 95 10.03 9.39 -5.73
N ILE A 96 10.38 9.95 -6.88
CA ILE A 96 11.66 9.67 -7.54
C ILE A 96 12.30 10.95 -8.08
N THR A 97 13.59 11.08 -7.81
CA THR A 97 14.48 12.04 -8.44
C THR A 97 15.53 11.23 -9.22
N PRO A 98 15.72 11.47 -10.55
CA PRO A 98 16.76 10.82 -11.34
C PRO A 98 18.13 10.92 -10.66
N MET A 99 18.96 9.88 -10.78
CA MET A 99 20.19 9.75 -9.99
C MET A 99 21.15 10.94 -10.14
N ASP A 100 21.28 11.46 -11.37
CA ASP A 100 22.08 12.63 -11.74
C ASP A 100 21.52 13.97 -11.24
N GLN A 101 20.25 13.98 -10.81
CA GLN A 101 19.53 15.13 -10.27
C GLN A 101 19.40 15.11 -8.74
N ARG A 102 19.84 14.04 -8.06
CA ARG A 102 19.78 13.91 -6.59
C ARG A 102 20.68 14.95 -5.89
N GLY A 103 20.37 15.24 -4.64
CA GLY A 103 21.11 16.22 -3.82
C GLY A 103 20.80 17.69 -4.12
N ARG A 104 19.91 17.97 -5.08
CA ARG A 104 19.55 19.33 -5.51
C ARG A 104 18.26 19.88 -4.87
N GLY A 105 17.62 19.10 -4.01
CA GLY A 105 16.38 19.50 -3.33
C GLY A 105 15.09 19.39 -4.16
N TYR A 106 15.13 18.78 -5.35
CA TYR A 106 13.95 18.70 -6.23
C TYR A 106 12.79 17.90 -5.66
N ALA A 107 13.04 16.76 -5.00
CA ALA A 107 11.97 16.03 -4.31
C ALA A 107 11.30 16.88 -3.22
N SER A 108 12.07 17.70 -2.50
CA SER A 108 11.52 18.60 -1.49
C SER A 108 10.64 19.68 -2.13
N HIS A 109 11.10 20.30 -3.20
CA HIS A 109 10.33 21.31 -3.91
C HIS A 109 9.03 20.74 -4.52
N LEU A 110 9.09 19.51 -5.06
CA LEU A 110 7.91 18.79 -5.56
C LEU A 110 6.86 18.60 -4.45
N LEU A 111 7.28 18.17 -3.26
CA LEU A 111 6.40 17.98 -2.11
C LEU A 111 5.85 19.31 -1.58
N ASP A 112 6.67 20.36 -1.54
CA ASP A 112 6.23 21.71 -1.14
C ASP A 112 5.09 22.19 -2.05
N GLU A 113 5.26 22.11 -3.36
CA GLU A 113 4.24 22.56 -4.32
C GLU A 113 2.97 21.71 -4.24
N PHE A 114 3.09 20.39 -4.17
CA PHE A 114 1.93 19.51 -4.02
C PHE A 114 1.14 19.79 -2.74
N LEU A 115 1.83 19.89 -1.60
CA LEU A 115 1.16 20.11 -0.32
C LEU A 115 0.52 21.51 -0.26
N LYS A 116 1.06 22.53 -0.94
CA LYS A 116 0.39 23.85 -1.02
C LYS A 116 -0.97 23.77 -1.71
N ILE A 117 -1.09 22.99 -2.79
CA ILE A 117 -2.30 22.95 -3.62
C ILE A 117 -3.30 21.87 -3.18
N GLN A 118 -2.88 20.89 -2.39
CA GLN A 118 -3.71 19.77 -1.99
C GLN A 118 -4.85 20.22 -1.05
N PRO A 119 -6.14 20.05 -1.41
CA PRO A 119 -7.27 20.37 -0.53
C PRO A 119 -7.40 19.47 0.70
N TRP A 120 -6.85 18.25 0.68
CA TRP A 120 -7.01 17.31 1.78
C TRP A 120 -6.07 17.57 2.96
N ASP A 121 -6.57 17.32 4.16
CA ASP A 121 -5.87 17.50 5.43
C ASP A 121 -5.34 16.17 6.00
N VAL A 122 -5.38 15.09 5.22
CA VAL A 122 -4.95 13.74 5.61
C VAL A 122 -4.18 13.08 4.49
N GLY A 123 -3.10 12.39 4.85
CA GLY A 123 -2.39 11.54 3.92
C GLY A 123 -1.46 10.55 4.58
N VAL A 124 -0.99 9.58 3.80
CA VAL A 124 -0.08 8.52 4.23
C VAL A 124 0.98 8.25 3.16
N LEU A 125 2.09 7.63 3.55
CA LEU A 125 3.10 7.09 2.63
C LEU A 125 3.91 5.99 3.29
N HIS A 126 4.69 5.27 2.49
CA HIS A 126 5.79 4.41 2.93
C HIS A 126 7.11 5.00 2.46
N SER A 127 8.08 5.12 3.36
CA SER A 127 9.36 5.76 3.07
C SER A 127 10.52 4.78 2.98
N ASP A 128 11.02 4.53 1.76
CA ASP A 128 12.26 3.78 1.52
C ASP A 128 13.52 4.56 1.95
N VAL A 129 13.40 5.88 2.12
CA VAL A 129 14.52 6.79 2.47
C VAL A 129 14.52 7.21 3.94
N GLY A 130 13.66 6.58 4.76
CA GLY A 130 13.50 6.86 6.18
C GLY A 130 12.59 8.06 6.49
N SER A 131 12.26 8.25 7.77
CA SER A 131 11.28 9.24 8.21
C SER A 131 11.77 10.69 8.16
N ALA A 132 13.06 10.91 8.43
CA ALA A 132 13.65 12.24 8.55
C ALA A 132 13.47 13.12 7.30
N PHE A 133 13.35 12.51 6.12
CA PHE A 133 13.04 13.25 4.91
C PHE A 133 11.65 13.89 4.98
N TYR A 134 10.63 13.10 5.31
CA TYR A 134 9.21 13.52 5.25
C TYR A 134 8.73 14.28 6.50
N GLU A 135 9.39 14.12 7.65
CA GLU A 135 9.03 14.77 8.92
C GLU A 135 8.98 16.30 8.84
N ARG A 136 9.75 16.91 7.92
CA ARG A 136 9.74 18.37 7.70
C ARG A 136 8.41 18.92 7.20
N TRP A 137 7.58 18.08 6.57
CA TRP A 137 6.21 18.43 6.15
C TRP A 137 5.16 18.03 7.18
N GLY A 138 5.57 17.52 8.34
CA GLY A 138 4.69 17.06 9.41
C GLY A 138 4.22 15.61 9.28
N PHE A 139 4.79 14.82 8.35
CA PHE A 139 4.60 13.38 8.38
C PHE A 139 5.22 12.82 9.66
N ARG A 140 4.60 11.79 10.25
CA ARG A 140 5.15 11.08 11.41
C ARG A 140 5.20 9.60 11.12
N LYS A 141 6.35 8.98 11.42
CA LYS A 141 6.51 7.53 11.41
C LYS A 141 5.56 6.90 12.44
N THR A 142 4.98 5.76 12.11
CA THR A 142 4.26 4.91 13.07
C THR A 142 5.23 4.32 14.11
N GLU A 143 4.86 4.21 15.39
CA GLU A 143 5.75 3.58 16.40
C GLU A 143 6.03 2.10 16.09
N ALA A 144 5.08 1.42 15.45
CA ALA A 144 5.29 0.07 14.98
C ALA A 144 6.31 0.04 13.84
N ASN A 145 7.45 -0.61 14.08
CA ASN A 145 8.30 -1.08 12.99
C ASN A 145 7.55 -2.20 12.26
N LEU A 146 7.18 -1.90 11.02
CA LEU A 146 6.51 -2.85 10.15
C LEU A 146 7.57 -3.56 9.30
N PHE A 147 7.49 -4.88 9.23
CA PHE A 147 8.40 -5.69 8.45
C PHE A 147 7.62 -6.57 7.47
N GLU A 148 8.13 -6.74 6.25
CA GLU A 148 7.74 -7.86 5.41
C GLU A 148 8.44 -9.09 5.95
N VAL A 149 7.67 -10.09 6.36
CA VAL A 149 8.15 -11.36 6.89
C VAL A 149 7.86 -12.46 5.88
N GLU A 150 8.85 -13.31 5.62
CA GLU A 150 8.68 -14.57 4.88
C GLU A 150 8.54 -15.75 5.85
N GLU A 151 7.52 -16.57 5.63
CA GLU A 151 7.33 -17.84 6.34
C GLU A 151 7.24 -19.05 5.40
N PRO A 152 7.83 -20.19 5.80
CA PRO A 152 7.67 -21.44 5.08
C PRO A 152 6.29 -22.05 5.37
N VAL A 153 5.72 -22.71 4.36
CA VAL A 153 4.52 -23.53 4.53
C VAL A 153 4.88 -24.84 5.27
N PRO A 154 4.23 -25.16 6.40
CA PRO A 154 4.50 -26.39 7.13
C PRO A 154 4.27 -27.67 6.29
N GLN A 155 5.20 -28.62 6.38
CA GLN A 155 5.11 -29.91 5.68
C GLN A 155 4.02 -30.81 6.29
N SER A 156 3.84 -30.77 7.60
CA SER A 156 2.78 -31.49 8.32
C SER A 156 1.38 -31.08 7.86
N PRO A 157 0.34 -31.92 8.05
CA PRO A 157 -1.03 -31.54 7.76
C PRO A 157 -1.41 -30.28 8.55
N THR A 158 -1.92 -29.27 7.85
CA THR A 158 -2.38 -28.03 8.49
C THR A 158 -3.82 -28.24 8.92
N PRO A 159 -4.12 -28.34 10.23
CA PRO A 159 -5.44 -28.78 10.72
C PRO A 159 -6.58 -27.79 10.42
N MET A 160 -6.28 -26.60 9.89
CA MET A 160 -7.23 -25.50 9.75
C MET A 160 -7.83 -25.32 8.35
N ARG A 161 -7.35 -26.05 7.32
CA ARG A 161 -7.83 -25.94 5.94
C ARG A 161 -9.35 -26.18 5.77
N GLY A 162 -9.97 -26.98 6.65
CA GLY A 162 -11.42 -27.24 6.60
C GLY A 162 -12.29 -26.17 7.24
N LYS A 163 -11.71 -25.06 7.72
CA LYS A 163 -12.42 -24.03 8.48
C LYS A 163 -12.53 -22.68 7.78
N THR A 164 -11.96 -22.52 6.59
CA THR A 164 -12.10 -21.27 5.83
C THR A 164 -13.18 -21.38 4.75
N LYS A 165 -13.78 -20.25 4.43
CA LYS A 165 -14.80 -20.10 3.40
C LYS A 165 -14.38 -18.97 2.45
N PRO A 166 -14.43 -19.20 1.12
CA PRO A 166 -14.31 -18.14 0.12
C PRO A 166 -15.29 -16.99 0.40
N LEU A 167 -14.81 -15.75 0.28
CA LEU A 167 -15.64 -14.57 0.16
C LEU A 167 -15.45 -13.93 -1.21
N ASP A 168 -16.52 -13.36 -1.76
CA ASP A 168 -16.38 -12.35 -2.80
C ASP A 168 -15.79 -11.05 -2.21
N LEU A 169 -15.27 -10.18 -3.08
CA LEU A 169 -14.60 -8.95 -2.66
C LEU A 169 -15.52 -8.01 -1.89
N GLU A 170 -16.78 -7.84 -2.32
CA GLU A 170 -17.72 -6.93 -1.65
C GLU A 170 -18.01 -7.40 -0.23
N SER A 171 -18.31 -8.68 -0.07
CA SER A 171 -18.50 -9.34 1.22
C SER A 171 -17.27 -9.16 2.11
N PHE A 172 -16.06 -9.41 1.59
CA PHE A 172 -14.82 -9.22 2.35
C PHE A 172 -14.68 -7.76 2.82
N ILE A 173 -14.84 -6.79 1.92
CA ILE A 173 -14.71 -5.36 2.23
C ILE A 173 -15.73 -4.91 3.27
N GLN A 174 -16.98 -5.37 3.20
CA GLN A 174 -17.99 -5.06 4.23
C GLN A 174 -17.59 -5.56 5.62
N HIS A 175 -16.94 -6.71 5.71
CA HIS A 175 -16.44 -7.22 6.99
C HIS A 175 -15.24 -6.42 7.50
N ILE A 176 -14.26 -6.14 6.63
CA ILE A 176 -13.10 -5.30 6.98
C ILE A 176 -13.57 -3.91 7.42
N TYR A 177 -14.57 -3.33 6.75
CA TYR A 177 -15.14 -2.04 7.12
C TYR A 177 -15.64 -2.05 8.57
N LYS A 178 -16.49 -3.03 8.93
CA LYS A 178 -17.02 -3.18 10.30
C LYS A 178 -15.94 -3.44 11.34
N LEU A 179 -14.94 -4.26 11.01
CA LEU A 179 -13.81 -4.54 11.90
C LEU A 179 -12.98 -3.29 12.17
N ARG A 180 -12.65 -2.54 11.11
CA ARG A 180 -11.90 -1.29 11.21
C ARG A 180 -12.69 -0.22 11.94
N GLU A 181 -13.98 -0.06 11.67
CA GLU A 181 -14.87 0.83 12.42
C GLU A 181 -14.85 0.48 13.91
N LYS A 182 -15.10 -0.79 14.26
CA LYS A 182 -15.07 -1.27 15.65
C LYS A 182 -13.71 -1.02 16.32
N LYS A 183 -12.60 -1.22 15.60
CA LYS A 183 -11.24 -0.96 16.11
C LYS A 183 -10.98 0.52 16.37
N MET A 184 -11.63 1.41 15.61
CA MET A 184 -11.50 2.86 15.76
C MET A 184 -12.35 3.41 16.91
N VAL A 185 -13.43 2.73 17.30
CA VAL A 185 -14.31 3.17 18.40
C VAL A 185 -13.51 3.31 19.70
N GLY A 186 -13.60 4.47 20.33
CA GLY A 186 -13.01 4.72 21.65
C GLY A 186 -11.51 5.06 21.64
N LEU A 187 -10.85 4.99 20.47
CA LEU A 187 -9.46 5.43 20.35
C LEU A 187 -9.31 6.95 20.57
N PRO A 188 -8.14 7.44 20.98
CA PRO A 188 -7.87 8.87 21.11
C PRO A 188 -8.11 9.64 19.81
N GLU A 189 -8.34 10.94 19.89
CA GLU A 189 -8.42 11.81 18.71
C GLU A 189 -7.11 11.76 17.90
N GLY A 190 -7.23 11.82 16.56
CA GLY A 190 -6.09 11.87 15.66
C GLY A 190 -5.76 10.54 14.97
N LYS A 191 -6.28 9.41 15.47
CA LYS A 191 -6.12 8.11 14.81
C LYS A 191 -6.69 8.11 13.40
N LEU A 192 -6.02 7.38 12.55
CA LEU A 192 -6.15 7.35 11.11
C LEU A 192 -6.05 5.91 10.64
N MET A 193 -6.93 5.51 9.75
CA MET A 193 -6.87 4.21 9.07
C MET A 193 -7.42 4.37 7.66
N ILE A 194 -6.90 3.66 6.67
CA ILE A 194 -7.50 3.66 5.33
C ILE A 194 -8.88 3.01 5.41
N ALA A 195 -9.91 3.66 4.87
CA ALA A 195 -11.22 3.05 4.74
C ALA A 195 -11.17 1.98 3.63
N PRO A 196 -11.68 0.76 3.86
CA PRO A 196 -11.60 -0.28 2.84
C PRO A 196 -12.60 0.02 1.71
N GLU A 197 -12.09 0.15 0.48
CA GLU A 197 -12.88 0.42 -0.73
C GLU A 197 -12.73 -0.74 -1.73
N VAL A 198 -13.83 -1.22 -2.31
CA VAL A 198 -13.83 -2.32 -3.29
C VAL A 198 -12.89 -2.02 -4.47
N GLU A 199 -13.00 -0.83 -5.09
CA GLU A 199 -12.17 -0.47 -6.25
C GLU A 199 -10.66 -0.42 -5.91
N PHE A 200 -10.29 -0.02 -4.69
CA PHE A 200 -8.89 0.05 -4.27
C PHE A 200 -8.29 -1.35 -4.06
N TRP A 201 -9.04 -2.26 -3.44
CA TRP A 201 -8.59 -3.63 -3.25
C TRP A 201 -8.54 -4.43 -4.55
N ASP A 202 -9.50 -4.22 -5.44
CA ASP A 202 -9.46 -4.79 -6.78
C ASP A 202 -8.21 -4.33 -7.54
N TRP A 203 -7.85 -3.05 -7.41
CA TRP A 203 -6.64 -2.48 -7.97
C TRP A 203 -5.36 -3.09 -7.38
N GLN A 204 -5.31 -3.38 -6.08
CA GLN A 204 -4.17 -4.08 -5.47
C GLN A 204 -3.98 -5.49 -6.07
N VAL A 205 -5.06 -6.19 -6.40
CA VAL A 205 -5.01 -7.52 -7.03
C VAL A 205 -4.56 -7.45 -8.49
N GLU A 206 -4.76 -6.32 -9.17
CA GLU A 206 -4.46 -6.14 -10.60
C GLU A 206 -2.98 -6.41 -10.94
N ARG A 207 -2.04 -6.09 -10.04
CA ARG A 207 -0.61 -6.40 -10.24
C ARG A 207 -0.37 -7.91 -10.38
N PHE A 208 -1.07 -8.72 -9.60
CA PHE A 208 -0.94 -10.19 -9.63
C PHE A 208 -1.65 -10.80 -10.83
N ARG A 209 -2.76 -10.19 -11.29
CA ARG A 209 -3.38 -10.56 -12.56
C ARG A 209 -2.41 -10.34 -13.71
N PHE A 210 -1.70 -9.21 -13.71
CA PHE A 210 -0.65 -8.93 -14.67
C PHE A 210 0.48 -9.96 -14.60
N PHE A 211 1.01 -10.27 -13.41
CA PHE A 211 2.06 -11.28 -13.23
C PHE A 211 1.63 -12.66 -13.73
N SER A 212 0.41 -13.08 -13.40
CA SER A 212 -0.13 -14.38 -13.84
C SER A 212 -0.26 -14.45 -15.36
N LYS A 213 -0.76 -13.38 -15.98
CA LYS A 213 -0.81 -13.25 -17.45
C LYS A 213 0.58 -13.33 -18.07
N LEU A 214 1.57 -12.65 -17.48
CA LEU A 214 2.95 -12.67 -17.98
C LEU A 214 3.57 -14.08 -17.95
N LYS A 215 3.28 -14.85 -16.89
CA LYS A 215 3.75 -16.23 -16.73
C LYS A 215 2.88 -17.28 -17.46
N GLY A 216 1.78 -16.86 -18.09
CA GLY A 216 0.85 -17.78 -18.74
C GLY A 216 0.14 -18.73 -17.77
N ILE A 217 0.02 -18.34 -16.49
CA ILE A 217 -0.67 -19.13 -15.47
C ILE A 217 -2.00 -18.49 -15.11
N ARG A 218 -2.96 -19.31 -14.65
CA ARG A 218 -4.21 -18.82 -14.09
C ARG A 218 -3.98 -18.43 -12.64
N LEU A 219 -4.35 -17.20 -12.28
CA LEU A 219 -4.33 -16.76 -10.90
C LEU A 219 -5.42 -17.53 -10.11
N PRO A 220 -5.07 -18.27 -9.04
CA PRO A 220 -6.01 -19.07 -8.27
C PRO A 220 -6.99 -18.18 -7.51
N SER A 221 -8.23 -18.64 -7.33
CA SER A 221 -9.30 -17.92 -6.62
C SER A 221 -10.00 -18.89 -5.66
N PRO A 222 -10.48 -18.45 -4.49
CA PRO A 222 -10.61 -17.06 -4.00
C PRO A 222 -9.30 -16.43 -3.47
N TYR A 223 -9.25 -15.09 -3.42
CA TYR A 223 -8.20 -14.31 -2.73
C TYR A 223 -8.58 -13.87 -1.32
N PHE A 224 -9.86 -13.97 -1.00
CA PHE A 224 -10.47 -13.41 0.18
C PHE A 224 -11.16 -14.53 0.92
N GLU A 225 -10.78 -14.75 2.17
CA GLU A 225 -11.29 -15.87 2.95
C GLU A 225 -11.69 -15.42 4.35
N ALA A 226 -12.66 -16.14 4.90
CA ALA A 226 -13.10 -16.02 6.29
C ALA A 226 -13.04 -17.38 6.98
N GLN A 227 -12.59 -17.44 8.22
CA GLN A 227 -12.67 -18.64 9.04
C GLN A 227 -14.03 -18.74 9.77
N LEU A 228 -14.58 -19.95 9.91
CA LEU A 228 -15.80 -20.26 10.68
C LEU A 228 -15.59 -21.53 11.55
N PRO A 229 -16.30 -21.74 12.69
CA PRO A 229 -16.94 -20.81 13.62
C PRO A 229 -16.26 -20.80 15.02
N GLY A 230 -16.12 -19.62 15.65
CA GLY A 230 -15.62 -19.45 17.03
C GLY A 230 -14.88 -18.13 17.33
N GLY A 231 -14.43 -17.43 16.30
CA GLY A 231 -13.74 -16.14 16.38
C GLY A 231 -13.45 -15.66 14.96
N CYS A 232 -13.74 -14.40 14.66
CA CYS A 232 -13.80 -13.87 13.30
C CYS A 232 -12.41 -13.59 12.72
N ASP A 233 -11.89 -14.55 11.95
CA ASP A 233 -10.59 -14.50 11.29
C ASP A 233 -10.78 -14.25 9.79
N TYR A 234 -10.44 -13.05 9.32
CA TYR A 234 -10.46 -12.73 7.88
C TYR A 234 -9.02 -12.53 7.40
N PHE A 235 -8.74 -12.96 6.18
CA PHE A 235 -7.47 -12.67 5.53
C PHE A 235 -7.64 -12.58 4.02
N SER A 236 -6.70 -11.89 3.39
CA SER A 236 -6.54 -11.86 1.94
C SER A 236 -5.14 -12.31 1.58
N VAL A 237 -5.07 -13.29 0.69
CA VAL A 237 -3.83 -13.87 0.18
C VAL A 237 -3.94 -14.02 -1.33
N VAL A 238 -2.84 -13.79 -2.03
CA VAL A 238 -2.77 -13.87 -3.49
C VAL A 238 -1.47 -14.52 -3.92
N GLN A 239 -1.51 -15.30 -5.00
CA GLN A 239 -0.30 -15.88 -5.57
C GLN A 239 0.53 -14.80 -6.27
N ASN A 240 1.81 -14.68 -5.92
CA ASN A 240 2.78 -13.95 -6.72
C ASN A 240 3.55 -14.91 -7.64
N SER A 241 3.16 -14.93 -8.91
CA SER A 241 3.78 -15.80 -9.93
C SER A 241 5.17 -15.35 -10.38
N MET A 242 5.59 -14.12 -10.06
CA MET A 242 6.96 -13.66 -10.35
C MET A 242 7.96 -14.29 -9.40
N THR A 243 7.62 -14.33 -8.11
CA THR A 243 8.50 -14.78 -7.03
C THR A 243 8.28 -16.25 -6.66
N GLY A 244 7.15 -16.84 -7.05
CA GLY A 244 6.81 -18.22 -6.67
C GLY A 244 6.40 -18.36 -5.20
N LYS A 245 6.09 -17.26 -4.50
CA LYS A 245 5.50 -17.21 -3.15
C LYS A 245 4.11 -16.60 -3.17
N ALA A 246 3.31 -16.85 -2.15
CA ALA A 246 2.07 -16.10 -1.93
C ALA A 246 2.35 -14.80 -1.16
N GLU A 247 1.53 -13.78 -1.38
CA GLU A 247 1.54 -12.52 -0.65
C GLU A 247 0.23 -12.36 0.10
N VAL A 248 0.33 -12.10 1.41
CA VAL A 248 -0.81 -11.75 2.25
C VAL A 248 -1.04 -10.25 2.10
N LEU A 249 -2.09 -9.88 1.39
CA LEU A 249 -2.48 -8.48 1.21
C LEU A 249 -2.98 -7.88 2.52
N TRP A 250 -3.61 -8.70 3.36
CA TRP A 250 -4.09 -8.29 4.67
C TRP A 250 -4.42 -9.49 5.54
N ARG A 251 -4.23 -9.33 6.85
CA ARG A 251 -4.78 -10.23 7.87
C ARG A 251 -5.12 -9.45 9.12
N ASP A 252 -6.02 -9.98 9.93
CA ASP A 252 -6.17 -9.47 11.28
C ASP A 252 -4.99 -9.91 12.15
N SER A 253 -4.17 -8.94 12.55
CA SER A 253 -3.00 -9.16 13.40
C SER A 253 -3.33 -9.62 14.82
N THR A 254 -4.57 -9.42 15.30
CA THR A 254 -5.00 -9.85 16.63
C THR A 254 -5.25 -11.36 16.72
N HIS A 255 -5.28 -12.02 15.57
CA HIS A 255 -5.59 -13.43 15.39
C HIS A 255 -4.40 -14.16 14.75
N PRO A 256 -3.37 -14.54 15.54
CA PRO A 256 -2.18 -15.22 15.04
C PRO A 256 -2.47 -16.56 14.34
N GLU A 257 -3.59 -17.20 14.69
CA GLU A 257 -4.11 -18.41 14.05
C GLU A 257 -4.37 -18.26 12.54
N ASN A 258 -4.55 -17.02 12.05
CA ASN A 258 -4.66 -16.71 10.62
C ASN A 258 -3.48 -17.26 9.81
N LEU A 259 -2.27 -17.27 10.37
CA LEU A 259 -1.08 -17.74 9.65
C LEU A 259 -1.17 -19.23 9.31
N ALA A 260 -1.75 -20.05 10.20
CA ALA A 260 -1.98 -21.45 9.93
C ALA A 260 -3.04 -21.66 8.84
N ALA A 261 -4.11 -20.86 8.84
CA ALA A 261 -5.12 -20.89 7.78
C ALA A 261 -4.55 -20.48 6.41
N ILE A 262 -3.82 -19.35 6.37
CA ILE A 262 -3.09 -18.87 5.19
C ILE A 262 -2.14 -19.95 4.67
N ALA A 263 -1.32 -20.56 5.54
CA ALA A 263 -0.41 -21.61 5.13
C ALA A 263 -1.14 -22.82 4.52
N GLY A 264 -2.34 -23.15 5.00
CA GLY A 264 -3.21 -24.15 4.40
C GLY A 264 -3.61 -23.81 2.96
N VAL A 265 -4.10 -22.59 2.73
CA VAL A 265 -4.48 -22.09 1.39
C VAL A 265 -3.28 -22.09 0.44
N VAL A 266 -2.14 -21.58 0.90
CA VAL A 266 -0.91 -21.48 0.11
C VAL A 266 -0.37 -22.87 -0.25
N LYS A 267 -0.48 -23.85 0.64
CA LYS A 267 -0.14 -25.27 0.37
C LYS A 267 -0.99 -25.85 -0.75
N ASP A 268 -2.27 -25.50 -0.82
CA ASP A 268 -3.19 -26.00 -1.84
C ASP A 268 -2.87 -25.50 -3.23
N TRP A 269 -2.32 -24.29 -3.30
CA TRP A 269 -1.78 -23.73 -4.54
C TRP A 269 -0.43 -24.33 -4.93
N GLY A 270 0.09 -25.29 -4.14
CA GLY A 270 1.37 -25.94 -4.37
C GLY A 270 2.58 -25.06 -4.07
N MET A 271 2.37 -23.97 -3.33
CA MET A 271 3.42 -23.01 -3.00
C MET A 271 4.10 -23.38 -1.68
N LYS A 272 5.37 -22.98 -1.52
CA LYS A 272 6.22 -23.38 -0.38
C LYS A 272 6.42 -22.27 0.65
N HIS A 273 6.16 -21.02 0.29
CA HIS A 273 6.39 -19.86 1.13
C HIS A 273 5.28 -18.84 0.90
N PHE A 274 5.04 -18.01 1.91
CA PHE A 274 4.23 -16.81 1.80
C PHE A 274 4.89 -15.66 2.57
N SER A 275 4.61 -14.42 2.16
CA SER A 275 5.02 -13.24 2.91
C SER A 275 3.84 -12.42 3.40
N TYR A 276 4.03 -11.72 4.52
CA TYR A 276 3.01 -10.87 5.13
C TYR A 276 3.67 -9.75 5.92
N TRP A 277 2.89 -8.71 6.22
CA TRP A 277 3.31 -7.60 7.05
C TRP A 277 3.12 -7.90 8.54
N ALA A 278 4.14 -7.64 9.36
CA ALA A 278 4.11 -7.88 10.79
C ALA A 278 4.76 -6.75 11.59
N ASN A 279 4.28 -6.56 12.82
CA ASN A 279 4.98 -5.75 13.80
C ASN A 279 6.06 -6.61 14.47
N GLY A 280 7.33 -6.25 14.29
CA GLY A 280 8.47 -7.01 14.83
C GLY A 280 9.03 -8.10 13.91
N THR A 281 10.06 -8.79 14.39
CA THR A 281 10.96 -9.63 13.58
C THR A 281 10.75 -11.13 13.74
N GLN A 282 9.54 -11.56 14.12
CA GLN A 282 9.24 -13.00 14.15
C GLN A 282 9.25 -13.53 12.71
N GLY A 283 10.24 -14.35 12.36
CA GLY A 283 10.43 -14.91 11.02
C GLY A 283 11.61 -14.27 10.26
N LYS A 284 11.72 -14.61 8.97
CA LYS A 284 12.77 -14.04 8.11
C LYS A 284 12.30 -12.68 7.60
N VAL A 285 12.85 -11.61 8.16
CA VAL A 285 12.61 -10.24 7.70
C VAL A 285 13.20 -10.07 6.30
N ILE A 286 12.37 -9.66 5.35
CA ILE A 286 12.77 -9.35 3.97
C ILE A 286 13.03 -7.85 3.82
N GLN A 287 12.18 -7.02 4.42
CA GLN A 287 12.19 -5.57 4.26
C GLN A 287 11.68 -4.89 5.54
N GLU A 288 12.35 -3.84 5.98
CA GLU A 288 11.84 -2.91 6.99
C GLU A 288 11.12 -1.77 6.28
N GLU A 289 9.91 -1.46 6.75
CA GLU A 289 9.10 -0.37 6.23
C GLU A 289 9.04 0.81 7.18
N CYS A 290 8.83 1.98 6.60
CA CYS A 290 8.60 3.21 7.34
C CYS A 290 7.24 3.81 6.96
N PRO A 291 6.12 3.24 7.48
CA PRO A 291 4.81 3.83 7.29
C PRO A 291 4.75 5.20 7.97
N MET A 292 4.17 6.17 7.28
CA MET A 292 4.02 7.52 7.81
C MET A 292 2.62 8.05 7.58
N GLY A 293 2.07 8.69 8.61
CA GLY A 293 0.82 9.44 8.52
C GLY A 293 1.05 10.94 8.55
N TRP A 294 0.16 11.71 7.93
CA TRP A 294 0.22 13.16 7.85
C TRP A 294 -1.15 13.79 8.04
N ARG A 295 -1.14 14.95 8.70
CA ARG A 295 -2.30 15.81 8.92
C ARG A 295 -1.97 17.28 8.78
N ARG A 296 -2.88 18.06 8.20
CA ARG A 296 -2.80 19.52 8.19
C ARG A 296 -3.64 20.11 9.32
N GLY A 297 -3.09 21.09 10.06
CA GLY A 297 -3.85 21.92 11.00
C GLY A 297 -3.49 21.71 12.48
N LYS A 298 -4.36 22.19 13.38
CA LYS A 298 -4.12 22.29 14.84
C LYS A 298 -4.26 20.97 15.60
N ILE A 299 -4.76 19.91 14.96
CA ILE A 299 -4.84 18.58 15.59
C ILE A 299 -3.43 18.02 15.62
N LYS A 300 -2.84 17.92 16.82
CA LYS A 300 -1.51 17.34 17.00
C LYS A 300 -1.58 15.86 16.64
N PHE A 301 -1.03 15.49 15.49
CA PHE A 301 -0.78 14.11 15.14
C PHE A 301 0.27 13.53 16.10
N LEU A 302 -0.01 12.40 16.73
CA LEU A 302 0.91 11.62 17.56
C LEU A 302 1.55 10.51 16.71
N ALA A 303 2.68 9.95 17.16
CA ALA A 303 3.46 8.95 16.42
C ALA A 303 2.74 7.58 16.24
N ASP A 304 1.51 7.44 16.73
CA ASP A 304 0.71 6.20 16.72
C ASP A 304 -0.54 6.29 15.86
N ASP A 305 -0.63 7.30 15.01
CA ASP A 305 -1.92 7.68 14.46
C ASP A 305 -2.29 6.91 13.20
N PHE A 306 -1.35 6.44 12.39
CA PHE A 306 -1.68 5.59 11.24
C PHE A 306 -1.73 4.10 11.63
N LEU A 307 -2.93 3.55 11.62
CA LEU A 307 -3.23 2.18 11.98
C LEU A 307 -3.34 1.32 10.71
N ASP A 308 -2.78 0.11 10.79
CA ASP A 308 -2.91 -0.95 9.76
C ASP A 308 -2.28 -0.61 8.39
N PRO A 309 -0.94 -0.42 8.33
CA PRO A 309 -0.22 -0.03 7.11
C PRO A 309 -0.09 -1.11 6.03
N GLN A 310 -0.66 -2.30 6.23
CA GLN A 310 -0.48 -3.49 5.36
C GLN A 310 -0.86 -3.26 3.88
N LEU A 311 -1.60 -2.19 3.57
CA LEU A 311 -2.16 -1.89 2.24
C LEU A 311 -1.45 -0.75 1.49
N CYS A 312 -0.34 -0.24 2.02
CA CYS A 312 0.29 0.96 1.48
C CYS A 312 1.48 0.70 0.56
N ASP A 313 2.04 -0.51 0.56
CA ASP A 313 3.10 -0.87 -0.39
C ASP A 313 2.53 -1.58 -1.62
N TRP A 314 2.89 -1.05 -2.80
CA TRP A 314 2.48 -1.59 -4.10
C TRP A 314 3.63 -1.76 -5.10
N TRP A 315 4.88 -1.65 -4.63
CA TRP A 315 6.07 -1.81 -5.46
C TRP A 315 6.62 -3.22 -5.45
#